data_AF-A0A7S1ADP9-F1
#
_entry.id   AF-A0A7S1ADP9-F1
#
_cell.length_a   1.000
_cell.length_b   1.000
_cell.length_c   1.000
_cell.angle_alpha   90.00
_cell.angle_beta   90.00
_cell.angle_gamma   90.00
#
_symmetry.space_group_name_H-M   'P 1'
#
loop_
_entity.id
_entity.type
_entity.pdbx_description
1 polymer ?
#
loop_
_entity_poly.entity_id
_entity_poly.type
_entity_poly.pdbx_seq_one_letter_code
_entity_poly.pdbx_strand_id
1 'polypeptide(L)'
;REVDLIEEAAVTLWNLGRELLCEHRLRIQKSLQKCGEILDEVQSMRLVQLRVQLHFEIAHCEVAQDLLTKGRAEFQRAKALDYSAADSSLGLTDGEQGDPASQIRRLDAAMDQQLH
;
A
#
# COMPACT_ATOMS: atom_id res chain seq x y z
N ARG A 1 8.42 -3.09 21.91
CA ARG A 1 9.63 -3.90 21.60
C ARG A 1 9.37 -4.90 20.49
N GLU A 2 8.34 -5.74 20.57
CA GLU A 2 8.00 -6.67 19.46
C GLU A 2 7.38 -5.95 18.26
N VAL A 3 6.43 -5.04 18.49
CA VAL A 3 5.85 -4.19 17.42
C VAL A 3 6.92 -3.34 16.73
N ASP A 4 7.86 -2.75 17.49
CA ASP A 4 8.95 -1.96 16.89
C ASP A 4 9.81 -2.80 15.93
N LEU A 5 10.11 -4.05 16.31
CA LEU A 5 10.86 -4.97 15.44
C LEU A 5 10.06 -5.38 14.19
N ILE A 6 8.75 -5.58 14.33
CA ILE A 6 7.84 -5.82 13.20
C ILE A 6 7.85 -4.63 12.24
N GLU A 7 7.73 -3.42 12.77
CA GLU A 7 7.73 -2.17 12.00
C GLU A 7 9.08 -1.99 11.25
N GLU A 8 10.21 -2.21 11.92
CA GLU A 8 11.54 -2.15 11.30
C GLU A 8 11.72 -3.21 10.20
N ALA A 9 11.27 -4.45 10.45
CA ALA A 9 11.33 -5.53 9.47
C ALA A 9 10.47 -5.21 8.24
N ALA A 10 9.28 -4.63 8.44
CA ALA A 10 8.38 -4.23 7.37
C ALA A 10 8.97 -3.12 6.49
N VAL A 11 9.55 -2.08 7.10
CA VAL A 11 10.26 -1.01 6.39
C VAL A 11 11.44 -1.57 5.60
N THR A 12 12.21 -2.48 6.20
CA THR A 12 13.35 -3.13 5.54
C THR A 12 12.90 -3.94 4.33
N LEU A 13 11.85 -4.75 4.48
CA LEU A 13 11.30 -5.56 3.41
C LEU A 13 10.73 -4.71 2.27
N TRP A 14 10.07 -3.59 2.59
CA TRP A 14 9.58 -2.64 1.58
C TRP A 14 10.72 -2.03 0.77
N ASN A 15 11.76 -1.53 1.45
CA ASN A 15 12.90 -0.91 0.78
C ASN A 15 13.61 -1.90 -0.15
N LEU A 16 13.75 -3.17 0.25
CA LEU A 16 14.28 -4.22 -0.61
C LEU A 16 13.31 -4.58 -1.75
N GLY A 17 12.03 -4.75 -1.41
CA GLY A 17 11.02 -5.23 -2.35
C GLY A 17 10.71 -4.23 -3.45
N ARG A 18 10.77 -2.92 -3.16
CA ARG A 18 10.47 -1.87 -4.13
C ARG A 18 11.41 -1.89 -5.33
N GLU A 19 12.69 -2.16 -5.12
CA GLU A 19 13.67 -2.29 -6.20
C GLU A 19 13.40 -3.53 -7.09
N LEU A 20 12.70 -4.53 -6.56
CA LEU A 20 12.36 -5.76 -7.26
C LEU A 20 11.00 -5.69 -7.98
N LEU A 21 10.19 -4.65 -7.75
CA LEU A 21 8.85 -4.53 -8.34
C LEU A 21 8.85 -4.28 -9.85
N CYS A 22 9.97 -3.86 -10.45
CA CYS A 22 10.06 -3.64 -11.89
C CYS A 22 10.02 -4.94 -12.70
N GLU A 23 10.94 -5.86 -12.43
CA GLU A 23 11.15 -7.08 -13.22
C GLU A 23 10.76 -8.37 -12.47
N HIS A 24 10.57 -8.27 -11.14
CA HIS A 24 10.38 -9.44 -10.27
C HIS A 24 9.12 -9.32 -9.40
N ARG A 25 8.15 -8.51 -9.82
CA ARG A 25 6.87 -8.25 -9.12
C ARG A 25 6.21 -9.53 -8.57
N LEU A 26 6.05 -10.55 -9.40
CA LEU A 26 5.40 -11.81 -8.99
C LEU A 26 6.20 -12.60 -7.95
N ARG A 27 7.53 -12.46 -7.93
CA ARG A 27 8.40 -13.16 -6.97
C ARG A 27 8.33 -12.52 -5.58
N ILE A 28 8.14 -11.20 -5.52
CA ILE A 28 8.12 -10.45 -4.26
C ILE A 28 6.71 -10.22 -3.71
N GLN A 29 5.67 -10.36 -4.55
CA GLN A 29 4.27 -10.12 -4.16
C GLN A 29 3.87 -10.80 -2.86
N LYS A 30 4.14 -12.11 -2.71
CA LYS A 30 3.75 -12.85 -1.49
C LYS A 30 4.42 -12.29 -0.23
N SER A 31 5.66 -11.84 -0.34
CA SER A 31 6.37 -11.20 0.76
C SER A 31 5.75 -9.85 1.12
N LEU A 32 5.40 -9.03 0.12
CA LEU A 32 4.71 -7.75 0.34
C LEU A 32 3.31 -7.95 0.93
N GLN A 33 2.58 -8.96 0.48
CA GLN A 33 1.27 -9.32 1.03
C GLN A 33 1.37 -9.71 2.50
N LYS A 34 2.32 -10.58 2.86
CA LYS A 34 2.52 -10.96 4.26
C LYS A 34 2.95 -9.78 5.13
N CYS A 35 3.75 -8.87 4.57
CA CYS A 35 4.13 -7.62 5.23
C CYS A 35 2.91 -6.76 5.57
N GLY A 36 2.02 -6.54 4.59
CA GLY A 36 0.78 -5.77 4.76
C GLY A 36 -0.13 -6.40 5.80
N GLU A 37 -0.37 -7.71 5.72
CA GLU A 37 -1.17 -8.46 6.70
C GLU A 37 -0.66 -8.28 8.14
N ILE A 38 0.65 -8.43 8.36
CA ILE A 38 1.24 -8.28 9.70
C ILE A 38 1.08 -6.85 10.22
N LEU A 39 1.31 -5.85 9.37
CA LEU A 39 1.13 -4.44 9.75
C LEU A 39 -0.34 -4.08 10.04
N ASP A 40 -1.29 -4.72 9.35
CA ASP A 40 -2.71 -4.61 9.60
C ASP A 40 -3.12 -5.28 10.93
N GLU A 41 -2.59 -6.48 11.20
CA GLU A 41 -2.84 -7.24 12.43
C GLU A 41 -2.40 -6.45 13.67
N VAL A 42 -1.22 -5.82 13.62
CA VAL A 42 -0.73 -4.97 14.72
C VAL A 42 -1.32 -3.55 14.70
N GLN A 43 -2.16 -3.25 13.71
CA GLN A 43 -2.76 -1.93 13.49
C GLN A 43 -1.73 -0.80 13.59
N SER A 44 -0.58 -0.94 12.90
CA SER A 44 0.48 0.07 13.00
C SER A 44 -0.05 1.41 12.50
N MET A 45 -0.16 2.38 13.43
CA MET A 45 -0.54 3.76 13.14
C MET A 45 0.65 4.57 12.64
N ARG A 46 1.87 4.24 13.11
CA ARG A 46 3.12 4.90 12.70
C ARG A 46 3.41 4.68 11.22
N LEU A 47 3.12 3.47 10.72
CA LEU A 47 3.41 3.06 9.36
C LEU A 47 2.17 3.04 8.46
N VAL A 48 1.17 3.88 8.74
CA VAL A 48 -0.08 3.93 7.95
C VAL A 48 0.19 4.17 6.46
N GLN A 49 1.12 5.06 6.12
CA GLN A 49 1.49 5.33 4.72
C GLN A 49 2.15 4.13 4.05
N LEU A 50 2.96 3.36 4.79
CA LEU A 50 3.53 2.12 4.26
C LEU A 50 2.45 1.06 4.03
N ARG A 51 1.46 0.96 4.92
CA ARG A 51 0.31 0.05 4.72
C ARG A 51 -0.47 0.42 3.47
N VAL A 52 -0.76 1.70 3.26
CA VAL A 52 -1.39 2.21 2.01
C VAL A 52 -0.58 1.77 0.79
N GLN A 53 0.74 2.01 0.79
CA GLN A 53 1.63 1.65 -0.31
C GLN A 53 1.66 0.14 -0.58
N LEU A 54 1.71 -0.68 0.48
CA LEU A 54 1.69 -2.14 0.34
C LEU A 54 0.39 -2.62 -0.32
N HIS A 55 -0.78 -2.18 0.15
CA HIS A 55 -2.05 -2.55 -0.47
C HIS A 55 -2.15 -2.07 -1.91
N PHE A 56 -1.63 -0.89 -2.21
CA PHE A 56 -1.60 -0.35 -3.56
C PHE A 56 -0.73 -1.21 -4.51
N GLU A 57 0.47 -1.60 -4.09
CA GLU A 57 1.34 -2.48 -4.89
C GLU A 57 0.78 -3.89 -5.02
N ILE A 58 0.14 -4.44 -3.98
CA ILE A 58 -0.54 -5.73 -4.08
C ILE A 58 -1.68 -5.64 -5.10
N ALA A 59 -2.47 -4.55 -5.09
CA ALA A 59 -3.51 -4.34 -6.08
C ALA A 59 -2.95 -4.35 -7.52
N HIS A 60 -1.82 -3.67 -7.75
CA HIS A 60 -1.10 -3.73 -9.02
C HIS A 60 -0.65 -5.14 -9.40
N CYS A 61 -0.13 -5.91 -8.46
CA CYS A 61 0.26 -7.30 -8.69
C CYS A 61 -0.91 -8.19 -9.08
N GLU A 62 -2.08 -8.02 -8.44
CA GLU A 62 -3.30 -8.78 -8.74
C GLU A 62 -3.86 -8.41 -10.12
N VAL A 63 -3.90 -7.11 -10.46
CA VAL A 63 -4.35 -6.66 -11.79
C VAL A 63 -3.42 -7.18 -12.90
N ALA A 64 -2.10 -7.18 -12.67
CA ALA A 64 -1.13 -7.75 -13.62
C ALA A 64 -1.30 -9.27 -13.84
N GLN A 65 -2.00 -9.96 -12.93
CA GLN A 65 -2.35 -11.38 -13.02
C GLN A 65 -3.81 -11.60 -13.45
N ASP A 66 -4.50 -10.57 -13.90
CA ASP A 66 -5.91 -10.61 -14.31
C ASP A 66 -6.90 -10.95 -13.17
N LEU A 67 -6.48 -10.72 -11.92
CA LEU A 67 -7.28 -10.97 -10.71
C LEU A 67 -8.01 -9.69 -10.27
N LEU A 68 -8.82 -9.12 -11.17
CA LEU A 68 -9.41 -7.77 -11.03
C LEU A 68 -10.22 -7.58 -9.73
N THR A 69 -10.99 -8.59 -9.30
CA THR A 69 -11.76 -8.52 -8.05
C THR A 69 -10.86 -8.39 -6.82
N LYS A 70 -9.75 -9.13 -6.79
CA LYS A 70 -8.76 -9.06 -5.70
C LYS A 70 -8.02 -7.73 -5.73
N GLY A 71 -7.60 -7.28 -6.92
CA GLY A 71 -6.98 -5.99 -7.11
C GLY A 71 -7.86 -4.84 -6.61
N ARG A 72 -9.16 -4.86 -6.96
CA ARG A 72 -10.14 -3.89 -6.45
C ARG A 72 -10.25 -3.92 -4.93
N ALA A 73 -10.29 -5.11 -4.32
CA ALA A 73 -10.40 -5.23 -2.87
C ALA A 73 -9.18 -4.60 -2.15
N GLU A 74 -7.97 -4.88 -2.61
CA GLU A 74 -6.75 -4.28 -2.05
C GLU A 74 -6.70 -2.77 -2.26
N PHE A 75 -7.10 -2.29 -3.44
CA PHE A 75 -7.17 -0.86 -3.71
C PHE A 75 -8.17 -0.13 -2.80
N GLN A 76 -9.33 -0.73 -2.52
CA GLN A 76 -10.29 -0.16 -1.57
C GLN A 76 -9.74 -0.13 -0.14
N ARG A 77 -8.96 -1.13 0.28
CA ARG A 77 -8.26 -1.09 1.57
C ARG A 77 -7.24 0.05 1.62
N ALA A 78 -6.43 0.21 0.57
CA ALA A 78 -5.49 1.32 0.45
C ALA A 78 -6.20 2.67 0.59
N LYS A 79 -7.32 2.88 -0.12
CA LYS A 79 -8.11 4.11 -0.04
C LYS A 79 -8.67 4.34 1.36
N ALA A 80 -9.26 3.33 1.99
CA ALA A 80 -9.81 3.45 3.33
C ALA A 80 -8.75 3.84 4.37
N LEU A 81 -7.53 3.29 4.25
CA LEU A 81 -6.41 3.65 5.11
C LEU A 81 -5.90 5.07 4.84
N ASP A 82 -5.82 5.49 3.58
CA ASP A 82 -5.36 6.83 3.21
C ASP A 82 -6.32 7.92 3.71
N TYR A 83 -7.64 7.70 3.58
CA TYR A 83 -8.63 8.62 4.16
C TYR A 83 -8.53 8.69 5.69
N SER A 84 -8.37 7.54 6.36
CA SER A 84 -8.18 7.51 7.82
C SER A 84 -6.91 8.25 8.26
N ALA A 85 -5.83 8.13 7.47
CA ALA A 85 -4.58 8.85 7.71
C ALA A 85 -4.74 10.37 7.50
N ALA A 86 -5.46 10.79 6.45
CA ALA A 86 -5.75 12.18 6.15
C ALA A 86 -6.65 12.84 7.21
N ASP A 87 -7.68 12.15 7.67
CA ASP A 87 -8.54 12.62 8.77
C ASP A 87 -7.74 12.75 10.09
N SER A 88 -6.78 11.85 10.30
CA SER A 88 -5.87 11.92 11.45
C SER A 88 -4.85 13.07 11.35
N SER A 89 -4.39 13.41 10.15
CA SER A 89 -3.42 14.50 9.91
C SER A 89 -4.08 15.88 9.87
N LEU A 90 -5.36 15.99 9.51
CA LEU A 90 -6.15 17.22 9.65
C LEU A 90 -6.32 17.67 11.13
N GLY A 91 -5.93 16.82 12.08
CA GLY A 91 -5.78 17.16 13.51
C GLY A 91 -4.40 17.70 13.91
N LEU A 92 -3.38 17.68 13.04
CA LEU A 92 -1.99 18.05 13.36
C LEU A 92 -1.29 18.76 12.18
N THR A 93 -1.30 20.10 12.23
CA THR A 93 -0.39 21.12 11.63
C THR A 93 0.48 20.80 10.40
N ASP A 94 0.29 21.62 9.36
CA ASP A 94 1.23 22.11 8.33
C ASP A 94 2.65 21.50 8.29
N GLY A 95 2.95 20.82 7.18
CA GLY A 95 4.32 20.44 6.83
C GLY A 95 4.38 19.65 5.52
N GLU A 96 4.90 20.30 4.48
CA GLU A 96 5.14 19.79 3.13
C GLU A 96 5.73 18.36 3.10
N GLN A 97 4.95 17.37 2.68
CA GLN A 97 5.47 16.10 2.17
C GLN A 97 4.68 15.72 0.91
N GLY A 98 5.44 15.50 -0.18
CA GLY A 98 4.95 15.40 -1.54
C GLY A 98 3.76 14.47 -1.72
N ASP A 99 2.73 15.00 -2.38
CA ASP A 99 1.42 14.42 -2.65
C ASP A 99 1.46 12.92 -3.08
N PRO A 100 1.23 11.98 -2.14
CA PRO A 100 1.16 10.56 -2.44
C PRO A 100 -0.14 10.18 -3.19
N ALA A 101 -1.14 11.07 -3.26
CA ALA A 101 -2.39 10.84 -3.98
C ALA A 101 -2.20 10.85 -5.51
N SER A 102 -1.00 11.18 -6.01
CA SER A 102 -0.67 11.08 -7.44
C SER A 102 -0.69 9.64 -7.98
N GLN A 103 -0.42 8.63 -7.14
CA GLN A 103 -0.41 7.22 -7.55
C GLN A 103 -1.83 6.62 -7.54
N ILE A 104 -2.63 6.91 -6.52
CA ILE A 104 -4.02 6.45 -6.40
C ILE A 104 -4.89 6.97 -7.56
N ARG A 105 -4.74 8.26 -7.93
CA ARG A 105 -5.49 8.87 -9.05
C ARG A 105 -5.17 8.24 -10.42
N ARG A 106 -3.94 7.74 -10.62
CA ARG A 106 -3.57 7.05 -11.87
C ARG A 106 -4.26 5.69 -11.99
N LEU A 107 -4.50 4.99 -10.87
CA LEU A 107 -5.16 3.69 -10.90
C LEU A 107 -6.68 3.81 -11.01
N ASP A 108 -7.31 4.77 -10.33
CA ASP A 108 -8.74 5.07 -10.52
C ASP A 108 -9.00 5.31 -12.03
N ALA A 109 -8.14 6.09 -12.70
CA ALA A 109 -8.24 6.30 -14.15
C ALA A 109 -8.00 5.02 -14.98
N ALA A 110 -7.06 4.16 -14.60
CA ALA A 110 -6.78 2.91 -15.31
C ALA A 110 -7.90 1.85 -15.12
N MET A 111 -8.48 1.78 -13.93
CA MET A 111 -9.59 0.89 -13.60
C MET A 111 -10.88 1.31 -14.29
N ASP A 112 -11.13 2.62 -14.39
CA ASP A 112 -12.30 3.15 -15.11
C ASP A 112 -12.19 2.90 -16.63
N GLN A 113 -10.98 2.94 -17.20
CA GLN A 113 -10.75 2.64 -18.62
C GLN A 113 -10.95 1.16 -18.99
N GLN A 114 -10.86 0.23 -18.04
CA GLN A 114 -11.10 -1.20 -18.28
C GLN A 114 -12.57 -1.61 -18.13
N LEU A 115 -13.46 -0.69 -17.74
CA LEU A 115 -14.90 -0.92 -17.55
C LEU A 115 -15.77 -0.34 -18.68
N HIS A 116 -15.16 0.16 -19.76
CA HIS A 116 -15.79 0.65 -20.99
C HIS A 116 -15.19 -0.06 -22.21
#